data_AF-A0A916DNJ2-F1
#
_entry.id   AF-A0A916DNJ2-F1
#
_cell.length_a   1.000
_cell.length_b   1.000
_cell.length_c   1.000
_cell.angle_alpha   90.00
_cell.angle_beta   90.00
_cell.angle_gamma   90.00
#
_symmetry.space_group_name_H-M   'P 1'
#
loop_
_entity.id
_entity.type
_entity.pdbx_description
1 polymer ?
#
loop_
_entity_poly.entity_id
_entity_poly.type
_entity_poly.pdbx_seq_one_letter_code
_entity_poly.pdbx_strand_id
1 'polypeptide(L)'
;GRGHADSLSFWVISDIFEESRAGDTPFHGGFGLINTQGLKKPSYHGYWFLSRLGDEILDMGDSFAVTRHTSGKISVLVWNYCHYTDEAASDSRSIQKAAGTRRLYDMFVQKAEKQFTLNLPGFDRKVRVQATRFDREHGSVLDAWFEMGSPEQILREDLDILRQKTELTMNVEYLSPAPNLLTLNLIVQPHGVTLVDISESAFS
;
A
#
# COMPACT_ATOMS: atom_id res chain seq x y z
N GLY A 1 -11.32 -27.54 3.45
CA GLY A 1 -9.92 -27.61 3.01
C GLY A 1 -9.52 -26.26 2.47
N ARG A 2 -8.55 -25.60 3.10
CA ARG A 2 -7.93 -24.38 2.58
C ARG A 2 -6.42 -24.58 2.68
N GLY A 3 -5.84 -25.01 1.58
CA GLY A 3 -4.42 -24.98 1.31
C GLY A 3 -4.31 -24.62 -0.15
N HIS A 4 -3.72 -23.47 -0.47
CA HIS A 4 -3.45 -23.12 -1.87
C HIS A 4 -2.08 -22.47 -2.10
N ALA A 5 -1.32 -22.11 -1.06
CA ALA A 5 0.13 -21.84 -1.18
C ALA A 5 0.79 -21.78 0.21
N ASP A 6 1.95 -22.43 0.38
CA ASP A 6 2.81 -22.30 1.57
C ASP A 6 3.76 -21.10 1.46
N SER A 7 3.94 -20.55 0.26
CA SER A 7 4.70 -19.32 0.02
C SER A 7 4.24 -18.63 -1.27
N LEU A 8 4.26 -17.30 -1.29
CA LEU A 8 4.07 -16.49 -2.49
C LEU A 8 5.35 -15.71 -2.74
N SER A 9 6.18 -16.18 -3.68
CA SER A 9 7.40 -15.49 -4.07
C SER A 9 7.07 -14.43 -5.11
N PHE A 10 7.20 -13.15 -4.73
CA PHE A 10 7.08 -12.05 -5.68
C PHE A 10 8.28 -12.03 -6.62
N TRP A 11 8.02 -12.12 -7.92
CA TRP A 11 9.03 -11.94 -8.95
C TRP A 11 8.99 -10.48 -9.43
N VAL A 12 9.97 -9.61 -9.14
CA VAL A 12 11.27 -9.79 -8.45
C VAL A 12 11.45 -8.75 -7.34
N ILE A 13 12.43 -8.94 -6.46
CA ILE A 13 12.72 -8.00 -5.35
C ILE A 13 13.24 -6.64 -5.89
N SER A 14 13.93 -6.61 -7.03
CA SER A 14 14.53 -5.41 -7.61
C SER A 14 14.43 -5.40 -9.14
N ASP A 15 14.32 -4.20 -9.73
CA ASP A 15 14.39 -4.00 -11.19
C ASP A 15 15.80 -4.22 -11.78
N ILE A 16 16.80 -4.60 -10.97
CA ILE A 16 18.09 -5.09 -11.47
C ILE A 16 17.84 -6.48 -12.07
N PHE A 17 17.29 -6.50 -13.29
CA PHE A 17 16.94 -7.71 -14.02
C PHE A 17 17.25 -7.52 -15.51
N GLU A 18 18.11 -8.38 -16.07
CA GLU A 18 18.65 -8.25 -17.43
C GLU A 18 17.73 -8.80 -18.54
N GLU A 19 16.50 -9.24 -18.23
CA GLU A 19 15.62 -9.84 -19.24
C GLU A 19 14.82 -8.80 -20.05
N SER A 20 14.70 -7.57 -19.54
CA SER A 20 14.24 -6.42 -20.33
C SER A 20 15.39 -5.43 -20.43
N ARG A 21 15.86 -5.15 -21.65
CA ARG A 21 16.72 -4.00 -21.95
C ARG A 21 16.30 -2.84 -21.06
N ALA A 22 17.22 -2.32 -20.23
CA ALA A 22 16.99 -1.16 -19.39
C ALA A 22 16.17 -0.15 -20.20
N GLY A 23 14.91 0.05 -19.82
CA GLY A 23 14.12 1.09 -20.46
C GLY A 23 14.84 2.40 -20.22
N ASP A 24 14.90 3.28 -21.22
CA ASP A 24 15.60 4.57 -21.15
C ASP A 24 15.03 5.51 -20.06
N THR A 25 14.04 5.08 -19.27
CA THR A 25 13.40 5.85 -18.21
C THR A 25 13.39 5.11 -16.85
N PRO A 26 13.42 5.84 -15.72
CA PRO A 26 13.51 5.25 -14.38
C PRO A 26 12.29 4.41 -13.93
N PHE A 27 11.15 4.58 -14.61
CA PHE A 27 9.90 3.86 -14.36
C PHE A 27 9.34 3.29 -15.66
N HIS A 28 9.93 2.19 -16.10
CA HIS A 28 9.59 1.50 -17.36
C HIS A 28 8.67 0.28 -17.17
N GLY A 29 8.03 0.15 -16.00
CA GLY A 29 7.17 -1.01 -15.69
C GLY A 29 7.92 -2.29 -15.29
N GLY A 30 9.16 -2.16 -14.79
CA GLY A 30 9.91 -3.29 -14.23
C GLY A 30 9.20 -3.95 -13.05
N PHE A 31 9.46 -5.26 -12.87
CA PHE A 31 8.79 -6.13 -11.90
C PHE A 31 9.29 -5.99 -10.45
N GLY A 32 10.37 -5.26 -10.22
CA GLY A 32 11.02 -5.04 -8.93
C GLY A 32 10.15 -4.34 -7.90
N LEU A 33 10.26 -4.71 -6.62
CA LEU A 33 9.75 -3.92 -5.49
C LEU A 33 10.52 -2.60 -5.30
N ILE A 34 11.78 -2.58 -5.74
CA ILE A 34 12.67 -1.43 -5.71
C ILE A 34 13.16 -1.18 -7.14
N ASN A 35 13.13 0.07 -7.61
CA ASN A 35 13.63 0.41 -8.94
C ASN A 35 15.17 0.34 -9.01
N THR A 36 15.75 0.52 -10.20
CA THR A 36 17.20 0.45 -10.44
C THR A 36 18.02 1.46 -9.63
N GLN A 37 17.38 2.50 -9.09
CA GLN A 37 18.00 3.57 -8.30
C GLN A 37 17.83 3.40 -6.78
N GLY A 38 17.24 2.28 -6.34
CA GLY A 38 17.03 2.00 -4.91
C GLY A 38 15.77 2.65 -4.32
N LEU A 39 14.87 3.20 -5.14
CA LEU A 39 13.63 3.80 -4.68
C LEU A 39 12.56 2.72 -4.48
N LYS A 40 11.91 2.74 -3.31
CA LYS A 40 10.83 1.80 -2.96
C LYS A 40 9.59 2.12 -3.78
N LYS A 41 9.01 1.10 -4.43
CA LYS A 41 7.71 1.22 -5.11
C LYS A 41 6.56 0.97 -4.14
N PRO A 42 5.32 1.39 -4.46
CA PRO A 42 4.14 1.04 -3.66
C PRO A 42 4.00 -0.46 -3.32
N SER A 43 4.42 -1.35 -4.24
CA SER A 43 4.43 -2.79 -4.01
C SER A 43 5.34 -3.21 -2.85
N TYR A 44 6.50 -2.56 -2.65
CA TYR A 44 7.36 -2.78 -1.48
C TYR A 44 6.60 -2.51 -0.18
N HIS A 45 5.87 -1.39 -0.13
CA HIS A 45 5.08 -1.01 1.03
C HIS A 45 3.92 -1.96 1.29
N GLY A 46 3.30 -2.49 0.23
CA GLY A 46 2.31 -3.57 0.34
C GLY A 46 2.87 -4.81 1.05
N TYR A 47 4.03 -5.31 0.62
CA TYR A 47 4.70 -6.44 1.32
C TYR A 47 5.10 -6.09 2.75
N TRP A 48 5.56 -4.86 2.97
CA TRP A 48 5.90 -4.39 4.31
C TRP A 48 4.67 -4.35 5.24
N PHE A 49 3.51 -3.91 4.77
CA PHE A 49 2.25 -4.00 5.52
C PHE A 49 1.86 -5.44 5.82
N LEU A 50 1.96 -6.34 4.84
CA LEU A 50 1.67 -7.77 5.05
C LEU A 50 2.59 -8.38 6.12
N SER A 51 3.87 -8.01 6.13
CA SER A 51 4.83 -8.48 7.15
C SER A 51 4.55 -7.99 8.57
N ARG A 52 3.66 -6.99 8.73
CA ARG A 52 3.27 -6.41 10.02
C ARG A 52 1.97 -6.96 10.58
N LEU A 53 1.28 -7.81 9.83
CA LEU A 53 0.10 -8.51 10.30
C LEU A 53 0.45 -9.50 11.42
N GLY A 54 -0.54 -9.80 12.25
CA GLY A 54 -0.42 -10.76 13.33
C GLY A 54 -0.51 -12.21 12.85
N ASP A 55 -0.23 -13.12 13.78
CA ASP A 55 -0.23 -14.56 13.60
C ASP A 55 -1.63 -15.19 13.58
N GLU A 56 -2.61 -14.54 14.22
CA GLU A 56 -4.00 -14.99 14.24
C GLU A 56 -4.87 -14.12 13.31
N ILE A 57 -5.58 -14.73 12.36
CA ILE A 57 -6.58 -14.05 11.54
C ILE A 57 -7.90 -14.00 12.30
N LEU A 58 -8.40 -12.79 12.58
CA LEU A 58 -9.69 -12.57 13.24
C LEU A 58 -10.84 -12.45 12.24
N ASP A 59 -10.62 -11.75 11.13
CA ASP A 59 -11.61 -11.56 10.07
C ASP A 59 -10.91 -11.18 8.75
N MET A 60 -11.53 -11.47 7.61
CA MET A 60 -11.02 -11.13 6.29
C MET A 60 -12.15 -11.10 5.27
N GLY A 61 -12.12 -10.09 4.40
CA GLY A 61 -13.03 -9.96 3.28
C GLY A 61 -12.33 -9.45 2.02
N ASP A 62 -13.12 -9.05 1.03
CA ASP A 62 -12.61 -8.67 -0.30
C ASP A 62 -11.67 -7.45 -0.32
N SER A 63 -11.69 -6.65 0.75
CA SER A 63 -10.94 -5.39 0.82
C SER A 63 -10.36 -5.11 2.21
N PHE A 64 -10.31 -6.12 3.07
CA PHE A 64 -9.73 -5.97 4.40
C PHE A 64 -9.23 -7.29 4.97
N ALA A 65 -8.28 -7.20 5.91
CA ALA A 65 -7.84 -8.28 6.77
C ALA A 65 -7.63 -7.76 8.20
N VAL A 66 -8.11 -8.49 9.18
CA VAL A 66 -7.95 -8.18 10.61
C VAL A 66 -7.18 -9.32 11.25
N THR A 67 -6.10 -8.97 11.94
CA THR A 67 -5.22 -9.94 12.60
C THR A 67 -4.92 -9.52 14.02
N ARG A 68 -4.58 -10.50 14.86
CA ARG A 68 -4.11 -10.31 16.24
C ARG A 68 -2.70 -10.85 16.36
N HIS A 69 -1.85 -10.07 17.02
CA HIS A 69 -0.52 -10.49 17.43
C HIS A 69 -0.60 -11.24 18.76
N THR A 70 0.34 -12.14 19.03
CA THR A 70 0.49 -12.80 20.34
C THR A 70 0.54 -11.80 21.52
N SER A 71 1.00 -10.57 21.30
CA SER A 71 1.02 -9.49 22.31
C SER A 71 -0.34 -8.89 22.65
N GLY A 72 -1.40 -9.24 21.90
CA GLY A 72 -2.73 -8.64 22.00
C GLY A 72 -2.96 -7.43 21.08
N LYS A 73 -1.92 -6.91 20.40
CA LYS A 73 -2.07 -5.85 19.38
C LYS A 73 -2.95 -6.34 18.23
N ILE A 74 -3.89 -5.51 17.79
CA ILE A 74 -4.71 -5.78 16.59
C ILE A 74 -4.13 -4.99 15.42
N SER A 75 -3.99 -5.64 14.27
CA SER A 75 -3.61 -5.01 13.01
C SER A 75 -4.72 -5.18 11.99
N VAL A 76 -5.21 -4.06 11.45
CA VAL A 76 -6.25 -4.01 10.42
C VAL A 76 -5.64 -3.47 9.13
N LEU A 77 -5.66 -4.25 8.06
CA LEU A 77 -5.25 -3.82 6.74
C LEU A 77 -6.51 -3.62 5.88
N VAL A 78 -6.66 -2.45 5.29
CA VAL A 78 -7.76 -2.11 4.36
C VAL A 78 -7.19 -1.57 3.06
N TRP A 79 -7.83 -1.88 1.93
CA TRP A 79 -7.38 -1.41 0.61
C TRP A 79 -8.54 -1.05 -0.32
N ASN A 80 -8.29 -0.13 -1.26
CA ASN A 80 -9.22 0.20 -2.34
C ASN A 80 -8.62 -0.19 -3.68
N TYR A 81 -8.76 -1.48 -4.02
CA TYR A 81 -8.30 -2.00 -5.29
C TYR A 81 -9.12 -1.46 -6.47
N CYS A 82 -8.44 -0.94 -7.48
CA CYS A 82 -9.03 -0.57 -8.76
C CYS A 82 -8.59 -1.60 -9.80
N HIS A 83 -9.57 -2.31 -10.37
CA HIS A 83 -9.30 -3.28 -11.43
C HIS A 83 -8.98 -2.57 -12.75
N TYR A 84 -8.25 -3.22 -13.64
CA TYR A 84 -8.12 -2.78 -15.03
C TYR A 84 -9.49 -2.68 -15.71
N THR A 85 -9.64 -1.75 -16.66
CA THR A 85 -10.81 -1.74 -17.56
C THR A 85 -10.80 -2.99 -18.43
N ASP A 86 -11.97 -3.39 -18.94
CA ASP A 86 -12.08 -4.58 -19.81
C ASP A 86 -11.17 -4.46 -21.06
N GLU A 87 -11.07 -3.25 -21.63
CA GLU A 87 -10.17 -2.96 -22.75
C GLU A 87 -8.70 -3.17 -22.36
N ALA A 88 -8.25 -2.62 -21.23
CA ALA A 88 -6.87 -2.79 -20.76
C ALA A 88 -6.55 -4.24 -20.37
N ALA A 89 -7.52 -4.96 -19.82
CA ALA A 89 -7.38 -6.37 -19.48
C ALA A 89 -7.26 -7.27 -20.73
N SER A 90 -7.86 -6.85 -21.85
CA SER A 90 -7.84 -7.61 -23.11
C SER A 90 -6.54 -7.47 -23.92
N ASP A 91 -5.77 -6.39 -23.72
CA ASP A 91 -4.48 -6.18 -24.39
C ASP A 91 -3.40 -5.68 -23.42
N SER A 92 -2.61 -6.61 -22.88
CA SER A 92 -1.50 -6.30 -21.97
C SER A 92 -0.42 -5.38 -22.58
N ARG A 93 -0.33 -5.29 -23.91
CA ARG A 93 0.60 -4.35 -24.59
C ARG A 93 0.18 -2.90 -24.40
N SER A 94 -1.10 -2.63 -24.16
CA SER A 94 -1.60 -1.27 -23.87
C SER A 94 -1.05 -0.75 -22.54
N ILE A 95 -1.03 -1.60 -21.52
CA ILE A 95 -0.48 -1.29 -20.20
C ILE A 95 1.03 -1.02 -20.29
N GLN A 96 1.78 -1.86 -21.02
CA GLN A 96 3.21 -1.66 -21.22
C GLN A 96 3.53 -0.33 -21.93
N LYS A 97 2.74 0.04 -22.95
CA LYS A 97 2.92 1.32 -23.66
C LYS A 97 2.55 2.53 -22.80
N ALA A 98 1.59 2.37 -21.88
CA ALA A 98 1.19 3.42 -20.96
C ALA A 98 2.09 3.51 -19.72
N ALA A 99 2.90 2.47 -19.44
CA ALA A 99 3.83 2.45 -18.33
C ALA A 99 4.79 3.66 -18.42
N GLY A 100 4.99 4.34 -17.30
CA GLY A 100 5.78 5.57 -17.28
C GLY A 100 5.06 6.80 -17.85
N THR A 101 3.74 6.74 -18.07
CA THR A 101 2.93 7.90 -18.46
C THR A 101 1.71 8.05 -17.55
N ARG A 102 1.18 9.27 -17.41
CA ARG A 102 -0.06 9.52 -16.64
C ARG A 102 -1.27 8.77 -17.19
N ARG A 103 -1.26 8.38 -18.48
CA ARG A 103 -2.33 7.58 -19.12
C ARG A 103 -2.44 6.17 -18.55
N LEU A 104 -1.45 5.71 -17.78
CA LEU A 104 -1.54 4.44 -17.07
C LEU A 104 -2.82 4.37 -16.22
N TYR A 105 -3.24 5.48 -15.62
CA TYR A 105 -4.44 5.50 -14.77
C TYR A 105 -5.75 5.44 -15.55
N ASP A 106 -5.75 5.72 -16.85
CA ASP A 106 -6.91 5.53 -17.73
C ASP A 106 -7.21 4.05 -17.97
N MET A 107 -6.23 3.18 -17.71
CA MET A 107 -6.36 1.72 -17.86
C MET A 107 -7.07 1.07 -16.67
N PHE A 108 -7.42 1.82 -15.63
CA PHE A 108 -8.11 1.32 -14.45
C PHE A 108 -9.53 1.88 -14.35
N VAL A 109 -10.43 1.07 -13.80
CA VAL A 109 -11.77 1.50 -13.45
C VAL A 109 -11.69 2.62 -12.42
N GLN A 110 -12.25 3.77 -12.76
CA GLN A 110 -12.34 4.92 -11.85
C GLN A 110 -13.29 4.58 -10.70
N LYS A 111 -12.79 4.74 -9.47
CA LYS A 111 -13.54 4.46 -8.25
C LYS A 111 -13.50 5.69 -7.35
N ALA A 112 -14.56 5.87 -6.56
CA ALA A 112 -14.53 6.79 -5.44
C ALA A 112 -13.65 6.23 -4.30
N GLU A 113 -13.35 7.10 -3.34
CA GLU A 113 -12.82 6.67 -2.05
C GLU A 113 -13.74 5.64 -1.38
N LYS A 114 -13.14 4.68 -0.68
CA LYS A 114 -13.85 3.62 0.04
C LYS A 114 -13.86 3.93 1.52
N GLN A 115 -15.04 3.97 2.11
CA GLN A 115 -15.24 4.18 3.54
C GLN A 115 -15.33 2.84 4.27
N PHE A 116 -14.68 2.76 5.42
CA PHE A 116 -14.73 1.61 6.32
C PHE A 116 -15.11 2.09 7.72
N THR A 117 -16.05 1.37 8.35
CA THR A 117 -16.35 1.52 9.77
C THR A 117 -15.93 0.24 10.46
N LEU A 118 -14.88 0.33 11.28
CA LEU A 118 -14.37 -0.77 12.08
C LEU A 118 -15.04 -0.73 13.45
N ASN A 119 -15.69 -1.81 13.84
CA ASN A 119 -16.29 -1.98 15.16
C ASN A 119 -15.57 -3.14 15.86
N LEU A 120 -14.66 -2.79 16.76
CA LEU A 120 -13.78 -3.74 17.41
C LEU A 120 -14.20 -3.91 18.88
N PRO A 121 -14.75 -5.07 19.26
CA PRO A 121 -15.12 -5.34 20.64
C PRO A 121 -13.90 -5.63 21.52
N GLY A 122 -14.06 -5.55 22.83
CA GLY A 122 -13.03 -5.94 23.80
C GLY A 122 -12.04 -4.84 24.17
N PHE A 123 -12.38 -3.58 23.91
CA PHE A 123 -11.57 -2.42 24.31
C PHE A 123 -12.33 -1.59 25.36
N ASP A 124 -11.88 -1.69 26.61
CA ASP A 124 -12.43 -0.94 27.75
C ASP A 124 -11.46 0.13 28.29
N ARG A 125 -10.25 0.20 27.72
CA ARG A 125 -9.17 1.08 28.16
C ARG A 125 -8.75 2.00 27.03
N LYS A 126 -8.05 3.06 27.38
CA LYS A 126 -7.44 3.97 26.41
C LYS A 126 -6.55 3.18 25.45
N VAL A 127 -6.71 3.39 24.15
CA VAL A 127 -5.96 2.72 23.10
C VAL A 127 -5.07 3.70 22.38
N ARG A 128 -3.93 3.22 21.87
CA ARG A 128 -3.12 3.88 20.85
C ARG A 128 -3.49 3.30 19.49
N VAL A 129 -3.89 4.16 18.57
CA VAL A 129 -4.20 3.82 17.17
C VAL A 129 -3.14 4.46 16.28
N GLN A 130 -2.48 3.66 15.46
CA GLN A 130 -1.54 4.15 14.45
C GLN A 130 -2.01 3.74 13.07
N ALA A 131 -2.36 4.72 12.24
CA ALA A 131 -2.68 4.51 10.84
C ALA A 131 -1.44 4.84 9.99
N THR A 132 -0.99 3.88 9.19
CA THR A 132 0.08 4.05 8.20
C THR A 132 -0.50 3.78 6.81
N ARG A 133 -0.32 4.68 5.85
CA ARG A 133 -0.91 4.55 4.51
C ARG A 133 0.04 4.91 3.38
N PHE A 134 -0.27 4.36 2.21
CA PHE A 134 0.18 4.86 0.91
C PHE A 134 -0.99 4.89 -0.06
N ASP A 135 -0.91 5.80 -1.02
CA ASP A 135 -1.83 5.99 -2.13
C ASP A 135 -1.08 6.76 -3.24
N ARG A 136 -1.80 7.33 -4.20
CA ARG A 136 -1.17 8.08 -5.30
C ARG A 136 -0.55 9.40 -4.86
N GLU A 137 -1.00 9.97 -3.75
CA GLU A 137 -0.49 11.24 -3.23
C GLU A 137 0.60 11.01 -2.16
N HIS A 138 0.66 9.82 -1.57
CA HIS A 138 1.56 9.49 -0.46
C HIS A 138 2.26 8.14 -0.66
N GLY A 139 3.58 8.09 -0.64
CA GLY A 139 4.31 6.81 -0.73
C GLY A 139 4.35 6.19 -2.14
N SER A 140 3.96 6.96 -3.17
CA SER A 140 4.08 6.57 -4.57
C SER A 140 5.22 7.27 -5.27
N VAL A 141 6.31 6.53 -5.48
CA VAL A 141 7.47 7.02 -6.23
C VAL A 141 7.11 7.37 -7.69
N LEU A 142 6.16 6.64 -8.28
CA LEU A 142 5.73 6.86 -9.66
C LEU A 142 5.01 8.19 -9.80
N ASP A 143 4.06 8.46 -8.91
CA ASP A 143 3.33 9.73 -8.92
C ASP A 143 4.26 10.90 -8.55
N ALA A 144 5.18 10.71 -7.61
CA ALA A 144 6.22 11.70 -7.30
C ALA A 144 7.10 12.05 -8.52
N TRP A 145 7.48 11.04 -9.32
CA TRP A 145 8.21 11.25 -10.57
C TRP A 145 7.35 11.95 -11.65
N PHE A 146 6.05 11.63 -11.73
CA PHE A 146 5.12 12.36 -12.60
C PHE A 146 4.94 13.83 -12.19
N GLU A 147 5.03 14.16 -10.91
CA GLU A 147 5.00 15.54 -10.42
C GLU A 147 6.27 16.32 -10.79
N MET A 148 7.42 15.63 -10.85
CA MET A 148 8.69 16.21 -11.30
C MET A 148 8.76 16.46 -12.82
N GLY A 149 7.70 16.17 -13.56
CA GLY A 149 7.68 16.32 -15.02
C GLY A 149 8.19 15.08 -15.76
N SER A 150 8.33 13.93 -15.09
CA SER A 150 8.75 12.66 -15.68
C SER A 150 10.12 12.70 -16.37
N PRO A 151 11.17 13.25 -15.73
CA PRO A 151 12.48 13.37 -16.37
C PRO A 151 13.05 12.00 -16.76
N GLU A 152 13.67 11.93 -17.95
CA GLU A 152 14.33 10.72 -18.46
C GLU A 152 15.52 10.31 -17.58
N GLN A 153 16.18 11.28 -16.95
CA GLN A 153 17.27 11.05 -16.00
C GLN A 153 16.93 11.67 -14.65
N ILE A 154 17.06 10.88 -13.58
CA ILE A 154 16.94 11.37 -12.20
C ILE A 154 18.35 11.67 -11.70
N LEU A 155 18.59 12.93 -11.35
CA LEU A 155 19.88 13.35 -10.81
C LEU A 155 20.04 12.84 -9.38
N ARG A 156 21.29 12.74 -8.93
CA ARG A 156 21.57 12.30 -7.55
C ARG A 156 20.92 13.20 -6.50
N GLU A 157 20.83 14.51 -6.78
CA GLU A 157 20.17 15.50 -5.94
C GLU A 157 18.64 15.33 -5.88
N ASP A 158 18.04 14.83 -6.96
CA ASP A 158 16.60 14.54 -7.02
C ASP A 158 16.21 13.26 -6.27
N LEU A 159 17.16 12.32 -6.09
CA LEU A 159 16.89 11.06 -5.41
C LEU A 159 16.43 11.26 -3.97
N ASP A 160 16.97 12.25 -3.26
CA ASP A 160 16.59 12.51 -1.87
C ASP A 160 15.19 13.14 -1.78
N ILE A 161 14.80 13.95 -2.78
CA ILE A 161 13.44 14.48 -2.92
C ILE A 161 12.46 13.34 -3.18
N LEU A 162 12.77 12.45 -4.11
CA LEU A 162 11.94 11.29 -4.41
C LEU A 162 11.82 10.36 -3.20
N ARG A 163 12.92 10.07 -2.49
CA ARG A 163 12.89 9.28 -1.26
C ARG A 163 11.95 9.87 -0.22
N GLN A 164 12.02 11.18 -0.01
CA GLN A 164 11.12 11.85 0.93
C GLN A 164 9.65 11.71 0.51
N LYS A 165 9.34 11.87 -0.78
CA LYS A 165 7.98 11.69 -1.31
C LYS A 165 7.49 10.24 -1.27
N THR A 166 8.39 9.26 -1.16
CA THR A 166 8.06 7.84 -0.98
C THR A 166 7.85 7.40 0.45
N GLU A 167 8.09 8.27 1.43
CA GLU A 167 7.81 7.91 2.82
C GLU A 167 6.30 7.74 3.06
N LEU A 168 5.96 6.76 3.89
CA LEU A 168 4.57 6.46 4.23
C LEU A 168 3.99 7.56 5.12
N THR A 169 2.73 7.91 4.89
CA THR A 169 2.04 8.81 5.81
C THR A 169 1.63 8.05 7.05
N MET A 170 2.02 8.55 8.21
CA MET A 170 1.71 7.98 9.52
C MET A 170 0.98 8.99 10.40
N ASN A 171 -0.12 8.55 11.00
CA ASN A 171 -0.85 9.29 12.01
C ASN A 171 -0.99 8.40 13.26
N VAL A 172 -0.89 9.01 14.43
CA VAL A 172 -1.03 8.34 15.72
C VAL A 172 -2.01 9.12 16.58
N GLU A 173 -3.00 8.42 17.11
CA GLU A 173 -4.01 8.96 18.00
C GLU A 173 -4.15 8.09 19.24
N TYR A 174 -4.60 8.71 20.34
CA TYR A 174 -4.95 8.00 21.55
C TYR A 174 -6.44 8.22 21.83
N LEU A 175 -7.20 7.13 21.88
CA LEU A 175 -8.66 7.18 21.96
C LEU A 175 -9.14 6.51 23.25
N SER A 176 -10.22 7.05 23.81
CA SER A 176 -10.97 6.43 24.90
C SER A 176 -12.23 5.80 24.30
N PRO A 177 -12.27 4.47 24.12
CA PRO A 177 -13.41 3.79 23.48
C PRO A 177 -14.68 3.86 24.33
N ALA A 178 -15.82 3.58 23.70
CA ALA A 178 -17.05 3.29 24.43
C ALA A 178 -16.90 1.94 25.17
N PRO A 179 -17.73 1.66 26.20
CA PRO A 179 -17.65 0.39 26.90
C PRO A 179 -17.69 -0.81 25.94
N ASN A 180 -16.64 -1.63 26.01
CA ASN A 180 -16.41 -2.83 25.22
C ASN A 180 -16.41 -2.62 23.69
N LEU A 181 -16.29 -1.38 23.18
CA LEU A 181 -16.36 -1.12 21.75
C LEU A 181 -15.50 0.07 21.31
N LEU A 182 -14.52 -0.20 20.45
CA LEU A 182 -13.79 0.80 19.69
C LEU A 182 -14.38 0.91 18.29
N THR A 183 -14.82 2.11 17.91
CA THR A 183 -15.26 2.42 16.55
C THR A 183 -14.25 3.34 15.86
N LEU A 184 -13.77 2.94 14.68
CA LEU A 184 -12.88 3.74 13.82
C LEU A 184 -13.51 3.91 12.45
N ASN A 185 -13.46 5.13 11.91
CA ASN A 185 -13.86 5.41 10.54
C ASN A 185 -12.61 5.70 9.70
N LEU A 186 -12.46 4.97 8.60
CA LEU A 186 -11.33 5.10 7.69
C LEU A 186 -11.83 5.43 6.28
N ILE A 187 -11.08 6.29 5.59
CA ILE A 187 -11.29 6.60 4.19
C ILE A 187 -10.03 6.17 3.43
N VAL A 188 -10.21 5.34 2.41
CA VAL A 188 -9.12 4.81 1.58
C VAL A 188 -9.30 5.29 0.15
N GLN A 189 -8.36 6.12 -0.31
CA GLN A 189 -8.33 6.65 -1.67
C GLN A 189 -8.18 5.53 -2.70
N PRO A 190 -8.61 5.71 -3.96
CA PRO A 190 -8.38 4.74 -5.03
C PRO A 190 -6.90 4.36 -5.14
N HIS A 191 -6.61 3.06 -5.31
CA HIS A 191 -5.26 2.47 -5.24
C HIS A 191 -4.56 2.59 -3.87
N GLY A 192 -5.24 3.12 -2.86
CA GLY A 192 -4.71 3.29 -1.52
C GLY A 192 -4.79 2.02 -0.67
N VAL A 193 -3.88 1.95 0.29
CA VAL A 193 -3.82 0.91 1.33
C VAL A 193 -3.51 1.58 2.66
N THR A 194 -4.24 1.20 3.71
CA THR A 194 -4.01 1.66 5.08
C THR A 194 -3.86 0.48 6.02
N LEU A 195 -2.76 0.46 6.76
CA LEU A 195 -2.53 -0.43 7.91
C LEU A 195 -2.83 0.35 9.20
N VAL A 196 -3.72 -0.17 10.02
CA VAL A 196 -4.06 0.37 11.35
C VAL A 196 -3.59 -0.60 12.43
N ASP A 197 -2.65 -0.16 13.25
CA ASP A 197 -2.18 -0.88 14.44
C ASP A 197 -2.86 -0.31 15.68
N ILE A 198 -3.44 -1.19 16.51
CA ILE A 198 -4.23 -0.84 17.69
C ILE A 198 -3.67 -1.61 18.89
N SER A 199 -3.25 -0.89 19.92
CA SER A 199 -2.73 -1.46 21.17
C SER A 199 -3.30 -0.72 22.36
N GLU A 200 -3.52 -1.41 23.49
CA GLU A 200 -3.81 -0.72 24.75
C GLU A 200 -2.69 0.26 25.10
N SER A 201 -3.06 1.45 25.56
CA SER A 201 -2.12 2.45 26.06
C SER A 201 -1.66 2.05 27.46
N ALA A 202 -0.34 1.95 27.66
CA ALA A 202 0.25 1.78 28.99
C ALA A 202 0.04 3.00 29.90
N PHE A 203 -0.37 4.14 29.35
CA PHE A 203 -0.63 5.38 30.07
C PHE A 203 -2.13 5.56 30.25
N SER A 204 -2.57 5.47 31.51
CA SER A 204 -3.91 5.84 32.00
C SER A 204 -4.01 7.34 32.22
#